data_AF-A0A660LW39-F1
#
_entry.id   AF-A0A660LW39-F1
#
_cell.length_a   1.000
_cell.length_b   1.000
_cell.length_c   1.000
_cell.angle_alpha   90.00
_cell.angle_beta   90.00
_cell.angle_gamma   90.00
#
_symmetry.space_group_name_H-M   'P 1'
#
loop_
_entity.id
_entity.type
_entity.pdbx_description
1 polymer ?
#
loop_
_entity_poly.entity_id
_entity_poly.type
_entity_poly.pdbx_seq_one_letter_code
_entity_poly.pdbx_strand_id
1 'polypeptide(L)'
;MMRSLWSGVSGLQAHQIAMDVEGNNIANVNTYGYKYNRANFADILSQTPRVATAPQGQLGGQNAMQIGLGTTINSTTRIFSQGTLTSTDKQTDLALQGNGFFVVSPDGGTTRYYTRNGDFVRDKAGNFVNNSGYIVQGWTRDEETGTIDSTGPIKNIVIKEGLTTPARATTEVKIKGNLDSGNTIGQRSTPIYSLDSVAGGRDYNNDGILNANEVHNENDTNNDEFYTNSRKEQSLTERGVDLGVTFDELGNGLALRDGQGIWVSYANAKTEKFTVGSGLPQSIGQINPAATLDITINGTNIKSQANTITS
;
A
#
# COMPACT_ATOMS: atom_id res chain seq x y z
N MET A 1 40.01 -71.13 27.93
CA MET A 1 39.99 -70.94 26.47
C MET A 1 38.61 -70.67 25.87
N MET A 2 37.49 -71.10 26.47
CA MET A 2 36.15 -70.79 25.90
C MET A 2 35.75 -69.30 25.91
N ARG A 3 36.19 -68.52 26.91
CA ARG A 3 35.76 -67.10 27.06
C ARG A 3 36.31 -66.15 25.99
N SER A 4 37.54 -66.38 25.53
CA SER A 4 38.14 -65.59 24.45
C SER A 4 37.48 -65.84 23.10
N LEU A 5 37.00 -67.07 22.86
CA LEU A 5 36.24 -67.41 21.66
C LEU A 5 34.90 -66.66 21.62
N TRP A 6 34.14 -66.67 22.73
CA TRP A 6 32.87 -65.94 22.83
C TRP A 6 33.03 -64.42 22.69
N SER A 7 34.07 -63.86 23.31
CA SER A 7 34.40 -62.43 23.14
C SER A 7 34.76 -62.10 21.68
N GLY A 8 35.57 -62.95 21.02
CA GLY A 8 35.88 -62.80 19.59
C GLY A 8 34.65 -62.90 18.68
N VAL A 9 33.77 -63.88 18.91
CA VAL A 9 32.51 -64.03 18.14
C VAL A 9 31.58 -62.83 18.35
N SER A 10 31.50 -62.29 19.57
CA SER A 10 30.70 -61.09 19.85
C SER A 10 31.19 -59.87 19.07
N GLY A 11 32.52 -59.70 18.95
CA GLY A 11 33.12 -58.64 18.13
C GLY A 11 32.83 -58.80 16.65
N LEU A 12 32.92 -60.02 16.10
CA LEU A 12 32.58 -60.29 14.69
C LEU A 12 31.11 -59.99 14.39
N GLN A 13 30.19 -60.41 15.28
CA GLN A 13 28.76 -60.12 15.11
C GLN A 13 28.45 -58.63 15.21
N ALA A 14 29.07 -57.91 16.16
CA ALA A 14 28.88 -56.47 16.29
C ALA A 14 29.40 -55.73 15.05
N HIS A 15 30.56 -56.14 14.50
CA HIS A 15 31.07 -55.58 13.25
C HIS A 15 30.20 -55.92 12.03
N GLN A 16 29.56 -57.09 11.97
CA GLN A 16 28.62 -57.42 10.90
C GLN A 16 27.45 -56.42 10.88
N ILE A 17 26.84 -56.15 12.03
CA ILE A 17 25.74 -55.17 12.13
C ILE A 17 26.21 -53.77 11.74
N ALA A 18 27.41 -53.37 12.16
CA ALA A 18 27.98 -52.08 11.76
C ALA A 18 28.21 -52.00 10.25
N MET A 19 28.67 -53.09 9.61
CA MET A 19 28.81 -53.17 8.15
C MET A 19 27.46 -53.11 7.44
N ASP A 20 26.41 -53.73 7.98
CA ASP A 20 25.06 -53.66 7.40
C ASP A 20 24.52 -52.22 7.42
N VAL A 21 24.78 -51.48 8.51
CA VAL A 21 24.43 -50.06 8.62
C VAL A 21 25.17 -49.21 7.59
N GLU A 22 26.48 -49.40 7.44
CA GLU A 22 27.25 -48.64 6.45
C GLU A 22 26.94 -49.04 5.01
N GLY A 23 26.68 -50.33 4.76
CA GLY A 23 26.19 -50.81 3.47
C GLY A 23 24.87 -50.14 3.09
N ASN A 24 23.94 -49.99 4.05
CA ASN A 24 22.69 -49.27 3.82
C ASN A 24 22.92 -47.76 3.56
N ASN A 25 23.82 -47.11 4.29
CA ASN A 25 24.17 -45.70 4.07
C ASN A 25 24.71 -45.48 2.65
N ILE A 26 25.65 -46.32 2.21
CA ILE A 26 26.25 -46.24 0.88
C ILE A 26 25.21 -46.52 -0.21
N ALA A 27 24.36 -47.52 -0.02
CA ALA A 27 23.31 -47.86 -0.99
C ALA A 27 22.32 -46.71 -1.22
N ASN A 28 22.08 -45.86 -0.22
CA ASN A 28 21.11 -44.77 -0.28
C ASN A 28 21.76 -43.38 -0.47
N VAL A 29 23.03 -43.31 -0.87
CA VAL A 29 23.78 -42.04 -1.02
C VAL A 29 23.10 -41.03 -1.95
N ASN A 30 22.40 -41.51 -3.00
CA ASN A 30 21.70 -40.68 -3.97
C ASN A 30 20.21 -40.48 -3.65
N THR A 31 19.71 -41.03 -2.54
CA THR A 31 18.29 -40.87 -2.17
C THR A 31 18.07 -39.50 -1.51
N TYR A 32 17.25 -38.67 -2.14
CA TYR A 32 16.93 -37.34 -1.63
C TYR A 32 16.26 -37.40 -0.25
N GLY A 33 16.74 -36.56 0.67
CA GLY A 33 16.23 -36.49 2.04
C GLY A 33 16.67 -37.64 2.97
N TYR A 34 17.55 -38.54 2.52
CA TYR A 34 18.10 -39.61 3.35
C TYR A 34 18.91 -39.05 4.53
N LYS A 35 18.80 -39.70 5.69
CA LYS A 35 19.56 -39.40 6.91
C LYS A 35 20.27 -40.66 7.35
N TYR A 36 21.60 -40.61 7.31
CA TYR A 36 22.46 -41.76 7.60
C TYR A 36 22.37 -42.17 9.07
N ASN A 37 22.61 -43.45 9.30
CA ASN A 37 22.62 -44.04 10.63
C ASN A 37 24.05 -44.39 11.03
N ARG A 38 24.34 -44.37 12.33
CA ARG A 38 25.61 -44.82 12.91
C ARG A 38 25.35 -45.89 13.95
N ALA A 39 26.10 -46.99 13.90
CA ALA A 39 26.10 -48.02 14.93
C ALA A 39 27.00 -47.62 16.11
N ASN A 40 26.51 -47.76 17.35
CA ASN A 40 27.26 -47.45 18.56
C ASN A 40 27.57 -48.75 19.33
N PHE A 41 28.85 -49.01 19.56
CA PHE A 41 29.32 -50.19 20.31
C PHE A 41 29.21 -49.94 21.83
N ALA A 42 29.07 -51.03 22.59
CA ALA A 42 29.20 -51.04 24.04
C ALA A 42 29.84 -52.35 24.52
N ASP A 43 30.52 -52.27 25.65
CA ASP A 43 31.13 -53.44 26.28
C ASP A 43 30.08 -54.28 27.01
N ILE A 44 30.24 -55.61 26.96
CA ILE A 44 29.44 -56.55 27.75
C ILE A 44 30.03 -56.56 29.18
N LEU A 45 29.15 -56.67 30.19
CA LEU A 45 29.50 -56.66 31.61
C LEU A 45 30.79 -57.45 31.91
N SER A 46 31.75 -56.80 32.56
CA SER A 46 32.99 -57.45 32.99
C SER A 46 32.74 -58.39 34.17
N GLN A 47 33.37 -59.57 34.14
CA GLN A 47 33.38 -60.45 35.30
C GLN A 47 34.49 -60.04 36.27
N THR A 48 34.16 -59.93 37.55
CA THR A 48 35.11 -59.53 38.62
C THR A 48 35.41 -60.70 39.57
N PRO A 49 36.32 -61.63 39.21
CA PRO A 49 36.72 -62.74 40.08
C PRO A 49 37.48 -62.32 41.35
N ARG A 50 38.10 -61.13 41.40
CA ARG A 50 38.70 -60.58 42.62
C ARG A 50 38.31 -59.11 42.79
N VAL A 51 37.74 -58.78 43.95
CA VAL A 51 37.38 -57.41 44.32
C VAL A 51 38.61 -56.67 44.84
N ALA A 52 38.66 -55.35 44.66
CA ALA A 52 39.75 -54.54 45.20
C ALA A 52 39.76 -54.59 46.74
N THR A 53 40.95 -54.61 47.34
CA THR A 53 41.12 -54.62 48.81
C THR A 53 41.98 -53.45 49.25
N ALA A 54 41.59 -52.80 50.35
CA ALA A 54 42.41 -51.79 51.01
C ALA A 54 43.67 -52.43 51.64
N PRO A 55 44.73 -51.64 51.91
CA PRO A 55 45.90 -52.13 52.66
C PRO A 55 45.49 -52.66 54.04
N GLN A 56 46.06 -53.79 54.47
CA GLN A 56 45.77 -54.39 55.78
C GLN A 56 47.03 -55.03 56.38
N GLY A 57 47.38 -54.63 57.61
CA GLY A 57 48.62 -55.06 58.26
C GLY A 57 49.87 -54.49 57.58
N GLN A 58 50.87 -55.34 57.31
CA GLN A 58 52.08 -54.98 56.56
C GLN A 58 51.94 -55.16 55.02
N LEU A 59 50.73 -55.46 54.51
CA LEU A 59 50.47 -55.64 53.08
C LEU A 59 49.77 -54.42 52.46
N GLY A 60 50.16 -54.08 51.23
CA GLY A 60 49.52 -53.05 50.40
C GLY A 60 48.15 -53.46 49.84
N GLY A 61 47.41 -52.49 49.32
CA GLY A 61 46.13 -52.75 48.65
C GLY A 61 46.30 -53.49 47.32
N GLN A 62 45.27 -54.23 46.90
CA GLN A 62 45.24 -54.97 45.64
C GLN A 62 44.14 -54.43 44.72
N ASN A 63 44.45 -54.33 43.43
CA ASN A 63 43.48 -53.92 42.41
C ASN A 63 42.45 -55.02 42.14
N ALA A 64 41.25 -54.63 41.75
CA ALA A 64 40.25 -55.58 41.27
C ALA A 64 40.73 -56.25 39.97
N MET A 65 40.54 -57.56 39.87
CA MET A 65 40.80 -58.30 38.64
C MET A 65 39.49 -58.39 37.87
N GLN A 66 39.39 -57.65 36.77
CA GLN A 66 38.23 -57.64 35.88
C GLN A 66 38.58 -58.24 34.52
N ILE A 67 37.67 -59.05 33.98
CA ILE A 67 37.80 -59.66 32.66
C ILE A 67 36.57 -59.27 31.84
N GLY A 68 36.79 -58.52 30.76
CA GLY A 68 35.72 -58.14 29.82
C GLY A 68 35.16 -59.36 29.08
N LEU A 69 33.85 -59.40 28.88
CA LEU A 69 33.16 -60.53 28.26
C LEU A 69 32.87 -60.34 26.76
N GLY A 70 33.29 -59.22 26.17
CA GLY A 70 33.13 -58.93 24.74
C GLY A 70 32.45 -57.58 24.49
N THR A 71 31.93 -57.40 23.27
CA THR A 71 31.26 -56.16 22.83
C THR A 71 29.94 -56.48 22.13
N THR A 72 29.03 -55.52 22.11
CA THR A 72 27.74 -55.60 21.42
C THR A 72 27.37 -54.24 20.81
N ILE A 73 26.36 -54.22 19.93
CA ILE A 73 25.74 -52.98 19.47
C ILE A 73 24.72 -52.53 20.50
N ASN A 74 24.90 -51.33 21.03
CA ASN A 74 23.98 -50.71 21.98
C ASN A 74 22.78 -50.08 21.25
N SER A 75 23.06 -49.33 20.18
CA SER A 75 22.02 -48.64 19.41
C SER A 75 22.50 -48.26 18.02
N THR A 76 21.55 -48.02 17.13
CA THR A 76 21.76 -47.31 15.86
C THR A 76 21.12 -45.94 15.94
N THR A 77 21.90 -44.88 15.79
CA THR A 77 21.42 -43.50 15.89
C THR A 77 21.38 -42.85 14.52
N ARG A 78 20.24 -42.24 14.17
CA ARG A 78 20.08 -41.43 12.95
C ARG A 78 20.66 -40.04 13.15
N ILE A 79 21.42 -39.55 12.18
CA ILE A 79 22.05 -38.22 12.24
C ILE A 79 21.31 -37.26 11.31
N PHE A 80 20.83 -36.14 11.87
CA PHE A 80 20.00 -35.14 11.19
C PHE A 80 20.79 -33.91 10.72
N SER A 81 22.03 -34.08 10.22
CA SER A 81 22.80 -32.98 9.65
C SER A 81 22.18 -32.46 8.35
N GLN A 82 22.34 -31.17 8.07
CA GLN A 82 21.93 -30.54 6.80
C GLN A 82 22.86 -31.01 5.68
N GLY A 83 22.29 -31.43 4.55
CA GLY A 83 23.03 -31.75 3.33
C GLY A 83 23.05 -30.56 2.36
N THR A 84 23.85 -30.68 1.30
CA THR A 84 23.91 -29.69 0.22
C THR A 84 22.58 -29.63 -0.53
N LEU A 85 22.09 -28.41 -0.79
CA LEU A 85 20.92 -28.18 -1.64
C LEU A 85 21.36 -28.08 -3.10
N THR A 86 20.62 -28.73 -3.98
CA THR A 86 20.82 -28.67 -5.43
C THR A 86 19.54 -28.12 -6.07
N SER A 87 19.68 -27.18 -6.99
CA SER A 87 18.53 -26.61 -7.69
C SER A 87 18.01 -27.59 -8.74
N THR A 88 16.69 -27.62 -8.93
CA THR A 88 16.02 -28.37 -10.00
C THR A 88 15.22 -27.40 -10.87
N ASP A 89 14.81 -27.85 -12.06
CA ASP A 89 13.98 -27.04 -12.98
C ASP A 89 12.48 -27.12 -12.64
N LYS A 90 12.09 -27.93 -11.64
CA LYS A 90 10.71 -28.19 -11.26
C LYS A 90 10.30 -27.29 -10.11
N GLN A 91 9.36 -26.37 -10.37
CA GLN A 91 8.92 -25.34 -9.41
C GLN A 91 8.28 -25.90 -8.14
N THR A 92 7.76 -27.12 -8.19
CA THR A 92 7.10 -27.77 -7.05
C THR A 92 8.06 -28.56 -6.17
N ASP A 93 9.33 -28.67 -6.56
CA ASP A 93 10.36 -29.28 -5.73
C ASP A 93 10.77 -28.30 -4.63
N LEU A 94 10.62 -28.73 -3.39
CA LEU A 94 10.91 -27.91 -2.23
C LEU A 94 11.98 -28.57 -1.36
N ALA A 95 12.88 -27.75 -0.84
CA ALA A 95 13.83 -28.17 0.16
C ALA A 95 13.76 -27.23 1.37
N LEU A 96 13.94 -27.81 2.55
CA LEU A 96 13.96 -27.07 3.81
C LEU A 96 15.41 -26.82 4.21
N GLN A 97 15.74 -25.57 4.47
CA GLN A 97 17.01 -25.17 5.07
C GLN A 97 16.84 -25.08 6.59
N GLY A 98 17.55 -25.95 7.32
CA GLY A 98 17.49 -26.02 8.78
C GLY A 98 16.49 -27.05 9.31
N ASN A 99 16.14 -26.89 10.60
CA ASN A 99 15.27 -27.84 11.32
C ASN A 99 13.81 -27.68 10.89
N GLY A 100 13.09 -28.79 10.74
CA GLY A 100 11.71 -28.83 10.25
C GLY A 100 11.37 -30.20 9.70
N PHE A 101 10.18 -30.41 9.15
CA PHE A 101 9.81 -31.55 8.29
C PHE A 101 8.60 -31.11 7.46
N PHE A 102 8.44 -31.67 6.26
CA PHE A 102 7.15 -31.59 5.57
C PHE A 102 6.18 -32.60 6.19
N VAL A 103 4.93 -32.19 6.35
CA VAL A 103 3.86 -33.06 6.83
C VAL A 103 3.09 -33.59 5.64
N VAL A 104 2.95 -34.90 5.55
CA VAL A 104 2.16 -35.58 4.52
C VAL A 104 1.17 -36.54 5.17
N SER A 105 0.07 -36.83 4.50
CA SER A 105 -0.94 -37.76 5.00
C SER A 105 -1.34 -38.78 3.94
N PRO A 106 -1.38 -40.08 4.29
CA PRO A 106 -1.88 -41.13 3.40
C PRO A 106 -3.41 -41.21 3.35
N ASP A 107 -4.10 -40.68 4.36
CA ASP A 107 -5.52 -40.90 4.63
C ASP A 107 -6.30 -39.58 4.79
N GLY A 108 -5.83 -38.52 4.13
CA GLY A 108 -6.53 -37.25 4.04
C GLY A 108 -6.52 -36.39 5.31
N GLY A 109 -5.55 -36.61 6.21
CA GLY A 109 -5.24 -35.75 7.35
C GLY A 109 -5.33 -36.43 8.71
N THR A 110 -5.84 -37.67 8.78
CA THR A 110 -6.03 -38.41 10.04
C THR A 110 -4.68 -38.88 10.61
N THR A 111 -3.86 -39.48 9.75
CA THR A 111 -2.50 -39.92 10.05
C THR A 111 -1.51 -38.96 9.41
N ARG A 112 -0.50 -38.55 10.19
CA ARG A 112 0.53 -37.61 9.74
C ARG A 112 1.89 -38.29 9.70
N TYR A 113 2.54 -38.25 8.54
CA TYR A 113 3.92 -38.64 8.34
C TYR A 113 4.79 -37.41 8.10
N TYR A 114 6.07 -37.55 8.40
CA TYR A 114 7.06 -36.48 8.29
C TYR A 114 8.14 -36.87 7.30
N THR A 115 8.39 -36.02 6.30
CA THR A 115 9.37 -36.27 5.26
C THR A 115 10.32 -35.08 5.08
N ARG A 116 11.55 -35.38 4.66
CA ARG A 116 12.53 -34.40 4.18
C ARG A 116 12.65 -34.34 2.67
N ASN A 117 12.13 -35.36 1.99
CA ASN A 117 12.02 -35.33 0.54
C ASN A 117 10.83 -34.44 0.17
N GLY A 118 11.09 -33.37 -0.59
CA GLY A 118 10.09 -32.44 -1.09
C GLY A 118 9.90 -32.51 -2.60
N ASP A 119 10.12 -33.68 -3.20
CA ASP A 119 9.65 -34.00 -4.55
C ASP A 119 8.12 -34.13 -4.54
N PHE A 120 7.46 -33.01 -4.77
CA PHE A 120 6.01 -32.91 -4.80
C PHE A 120 5.51 -32.65 -6.22
N VAL A 121 4.36 -33.22 -6.54
CA VAL A 121 3.66 -33.07 -7.82
C VAL A 121 2.20 -32.75 -7.55
N ARG A 122 1.55 -32.14 -8.54
CA ARG A 122 0.10 -31.91 -8.49
C ARG A 122 -0.60 -33.07 -9.18
N ASP A 123 -1.62 -33.63 -8.55
CA ASP A 123 -2.47 -34.63 -9.18
C ASP A 123 -3.61 -33.97 -9.99
N LYS A 124 -4.39 -34.79 -10.71
CA LYS A 124 -5.53 -34.32 -11.50
C LYS A 124 -6.66 -33.68 -10.68
N ALA A 125 -6.78 -34.05 -9.40
CA ALA A 125 -7.75 -33.45 -8.49
C ALA A 125 -7.25 -32.11 -7.91
N GLY A 126 -6.01 -31.73 -8.20
CA GLY A 126 -5.37 -30.53 -7.68
C GLY A 126 -4.68 -30.72 -6.32
N ASN A 127 -4.61 -31.95 -5.80
CA ASN A 127 -3.90 -32.24 -4.57
C ASN A 127 -2.39 -32.13 -4.80
N PHE A 128 -1.70 -31.58 -3.81
CA PHE A 128 -0.24 -31.58 -3.79
C PHE A 128 0.25 -32.87 -3.13
N VAL A 129 0.88 -33.76 -3.88
CA VAL A 129 1.23 -35.11 -3.43
C VAL A 129 2.72 -35.38 -3.59
N ASN A 130 3.27 -36.27 -2.76
CA ASN A 130 4.61 -36.81 -2.97
C ASN A 130 4.58 -38.01 -3.94
N ASN A 131 5.76 -38.54 -4.29
CA ASN A 131 5.87 -39.71 -5.18
C ASN A 131 5.21 -41.00 -4.65
N SER A 132 4.83 -41.05 -3.36
CA SER A 132 4.07 -42.17 -2.77
C SER A 132 2.54 -41.94 -2.80
N GLY A 133 2.08 -40.82 -3.33
CA GLY A 133 0.66 -40.44 -3.37
C GLY A 133 0.13 -39.83 -2.07
N TYR A 134 0.98 -39.52 -1.10
CA TYR A 134 0.56 -38.87 0.15
C TYR A 134 0.39 -37.38 -0.05
N ILE A 135 -0.71 -36.84 0.46
CA ILE A 135 -1.09 -35.43 0.28
C ILE A 135 -0.35 -34.57 1.30
N VAL A 136 0.30 -33.51 0.83
CA VAL A 136 0.97 -32.51 1.67
C VAL A 136 -0.06 -31.77 2.50
N GLN A 137 0.22 -31.61 3.79
CA GLN A 137 -0.62 -30.91 4.74
C GLN A 137 -0.13 -29.48 4.94
N GLY A 138 -1.06 -28.54 5.07
CA GLY A 138 -0.78 -27.14 5.36
C GLY A 138 -2.05 -26.34 5.51
N TRP A 139 -1.97 -25.05 5.24
CA TRP A 139 -3.11 -24.14 5.25
C TRP A 139 -3.44 -23.72 3.83
N THR A 140 -4.72 -23.73 3.51
CA THR A 140 -5.24 -23.31 2.21
C THR A 140 -5.91 -21.95 2.33
N ARG A 141 -6.00 -21.23 1.21
CA ARG A 141 -6.68 -19.95 1.12
C ARG A 141 -8.17 -20.14 1.38
N ASP A 142 -8.73 -19.32 2.25
CA ASP A 142 -10.17 -19.23 2.47
C ASP A 142 -10.83 -18.51 1.27
N GLU A 143 -11.92 -19.08 0.75
CA GLU A 143 -12.55 -18.57 -0.49
C GLU A 143 -13.27 -17.23 -0.29
N GLU A 144 -13.79 -16.97 0.91
CA GLU A 144 -14.59 -15.78 1.23
C GLU A 144 -13.71 -14.57 1.59
N THR A 145 -12.78 -14.78 2.53
CA THR A 145 -11.87 -13.74 3.02
C THR A 145 -10.66 -13.55 2.12
N GLY A 146 -10.28 -14.61 1.39
CA GLY A 146 -9.11 -14.62 0.53
C GLY A 146 -7.77 -14.67 1.25
N THR A 147 -7.76 -14.87 2.56
CA THR A 147 -6.57 -14.96 3.39
C THR A 147 -6.22 -16.42 3.70
N ILE A 148 -5.01 -16.65 4.24
CA ILE A 148 -4.58 -17.96 4.73
C ILE A 148 -4.44 -17.83 6.25
N ASP A 149 -5.25 -18.59 7.00
CA ASP A 149 -5.14 -18.67 8.45
C ASP A 149 -4.18 -19.80 8.85
N SER A 150 -2.98 -19.44 9.32
CA SER A 150 -1.98 -20.38 9.80
C SER A 150 -2.15 -20.81 11.26
N THR A 151 -3.17 -20.31 11.96
CA THR A 151 -3.45 -20.66 13.36
C THR A 151 -4.39 -21.86 13.48
N GLY A 152 -5.19 -22.11 12.44
CA GLY A 152 -6.06 -23.27 12.36
C GLY A 152 -5.32 -24.61 12.21
N PRO A 153 -6.05 -25.74 12.29
CA PRO A 153 -5.47 -27.05 12.02
C PRO A 153 -5.05 -27.17 10.54
N ILE A 154 -3.91 -27.81 10.31
CA ILE A 154 -3.45 -28.16 8.96
C ILE A 154 -4.42 -29.16 8.28
N LYS A 155 -4.59 -29.00 6.98
CA LYS A 155 -5.46 -29.81 6.10
C LYS A 155 -4.71 -30.15 4.81
N ASN A 156 -5.31 -31.00 3.97
CA ASN A 156 -4.80 -31.28 2.63
C ASN A 156 -4.62 -30.00 1.81
N ILE A 157 -3.44 -29.81 1.22
CA ILE A 157 -3.21 -28.75 0.25
C ILE A 157 -3.83 -29.18 -1.08
N VAL A 158 -4.95 -28.55 -1.42
CA VAL A 158 -5.67 -28.75 -2.68
C VAL A 158 -5.74 -27.42 -3.40
N ILE A 159 -5.15 -27.36 -4.58
CA ILE A 159 -5.22 -26.22 -5.46
C ILE A 159 -5.84 -26.77 -6.75
N LYS A 160 -7.09 -26.45 -7.04
CA LYS A 160 -7.76 -26.94 -8.25
C LYS A 160 -7.25 -26.23 -9.51
N GLU A 161 -7.35 -26.90 -10.66
CA GLU A 161 -7.16 -26.25 -11.96
C GLU A 161 -8.43 -25.49 -12.35
N GLY A 162 -8.28 -24.40 -13.11
CA GLY A 162 -9.42 -23.61 -13.58
C GLY A 162 -10.13 -22.79 -12.50
N LEU A 163 -9.45 -22.43 -11.41
CA LEU A 163 -10.01 -21.53 -10.40
C LEU A 163 -10.37 -20.17 -11.04
N THR A 164 -11.65 -19.81 -10.97
CA THR A 164 -12.14 -18.49 -11.37
C THR A 164 -12.28 -17.59 -10.15
N THR A 165 -11.76 -16.37 -10.23
CA THR A 165 -11.95 -15.36 -9.17
C THR A 165 -13.18 -14.52 -9.51
N PRO A 166 -14.21 -14.44 -8.66
CA PRO A 166 -15.36 -13.58 -8.91
C PRO A 166 -14.95 -12.10 -8.90
N ALA A 167 -15.64 -11.28 -9.71
CA ALA A 167 -15.45 -9.84 -9.66
C ALA A 167 -15.91 -9.29 -8.30
N ARG A 168 -15.16 -8.32 -7.75
CA ARG A 168 -15.52 -7.60 -6.52
C ARG A 168 -15.81 -6.15 -6.87
N ALA A 169 -16.91 -5.61 -6.34
CA ALA A 169 -17.25 -4.20 -6.51
C ALA A 169 -16.17 -3.30 -5.88
N THR A 170 -15.87 -2.18 -6.52
CA THR A 170 -14.93 -1.18 -5.99
C THR A 170 -15.48 -0.57 -4.70
N THR A 171 -14.73 -0.68 -3.60
CA THR A 171 -15.08 -0.07 -2.31
C THR A 171 -14.35 1.24 -2.04
N GLU A 172 -13.24 1.47 -2.73
CA GLU A 172 -12.39 2.65 -2.52
C GLU A 172 -11.79 3.09 -3.85
N VAL A 173 -11.78 4.39 -4.10
CA VAL A 173 -11.04 5.03 -5.18
C VAL A 173 -10.11 6.06 -4.57
N LYS A 174 -8.80 5.91 -4.79
CA LYS A 174 -7.79 6.89 -4.38
C LYS A 174 -7.41 7.75 -5.56
N ILE A 175 -7.67 9.05 -5.46
CA ILE A 175 -7.27 10.03 -6.46
C ILE A 175 -6.08 10.82 -5.91
N LYS A 176 -5.01 10.91 -6.69
CA LYS A 176 -3.86 11.76 -6.40
C LYS A 176 -3.69 12.73 -7.56
N GLY A 177 -3.73 14.02 -7.27
CA GLY A 177 -3.55 15.09 -8.24
C GLY A 177 -2.94 16.32 -7.58
N ASN A 178 -2.40 17.21 -8.42
CA ASN A 178 -1.97 18.54 -8.00
C ASN A 178 -2.96 19.55 -8.58
N LEU A 179 -3.47 20.44 -7.73
CA LEU A 179 -4.26 21.59 -8.16
C LEU A 179 -3.33 22.79 -8.30
N ASP A 180 -3.44 23.51 -9.40
CA ASP A 180 -2.59 24.67 -9.67
C ASP A 180 -3.04 25.86 -8.83
N SER A 181 -2.11 26.48 -8.10
CA SER A 181 -2.33 27.70 -7.30
C SER A 181 -1.57 28.91 -7.86
N GLY A 182 -0.97 28.77 -9.04
CA GLY A 182 -0.18 29.80 -9.69
C GLY A 182 -1.03 30.83 -10.44
N ASN A 183 -0.35 31.84 -10.99
CA ASN A 183 -0.96 32.92 -11.76
C ASN A 183 -1.09 32.57 -13.26
N THR A 184 -0.86 31.31 -13.64
CA THR A 184 -1.07 30.81 -15.00
C THR A 184 -1.63 29.40 -14.95
N ILE A 185 -2.71 29.15 -15.68
CA ILE A 185 -3.39 27.84 -15.73
C ILE A 185 -3.36 27.23 -17.14
N GLY A 186 -2.77 27.92 -18.11
CA GLY A 186 -2.78 27.53 -19.52
C GLY A 186 -4.20 27.33 -20.02
N GLN A 187 -4.54 26.12 -20.46
CA GLN A 187 -5.86 25.76 -21.01
C GLN A 187 -6.73 24.96 -20.01
N ARG A 188 -6.31 24.86 -18.74
CA ARG A 188 -7.02 24.10 -17.70
C ARG A 188 -8.04 24.99 -16.98
N SER A 189 -8.99 25.53 -17.72
CA SER A 189 -9.97 26.49 -17.22
C SER A 189 -11.40 26.02 -17.50
N THR A 190 -12.32 26.57 -16.71
CA THR A 190 -13.75 26.59 -17.01
C THR A 190 -14.17 28.06 -17.13
N PRO A 191 -15.18 28.39 -17.96
CA PRO A 191 -15.72 29.75 -18.01
C PRO A 191 -16.22 30.21 -16.62
N ILE A 192 -16.23 31.52 -16.41
CA ILE A 192 -16.90 32.10 -15.23
C ILE A 192 -18.39 31.75 -15.26
N TYR A 193 -18.97 31.51 -14.09
CA TYR A 193 -20.38 31.13 -13.97
C TYR A 193 -21.30 32.28 -14.43
N SER A 194 -22.46 31.93 -14.99
CA SER A 194 -23.49 32.90 -15.32
C SER A 194 -24.11 33.47 -14.05
N LEU A 195 -24.44 34.76 -14.09
CA LEU A 195 -25.19 35.48 -13.08
C LEU A 195 -26.43 36.10 -13.72
N ASP A 196 -27.51 36.17 -12.97
CA ASP A 196 -28.70 36.91 -13.33
C ASP A 196 -28.46 38.44 -13.28
N SER A 197 -29.35 39.16 -13.94
CA SER A 197 -29.49 40.60 -13.92
C SER A 197 -30.01 41.16 -12.59
N VAL A 198 -30.69 40.32 -11.79
CA VAL A 198 -31.20 40.67 -10.47
C VAL A 198 -30.26 40.11 -9.41
N ALA A 199 -29.85 40.94 -8.45
CA ALA A 199 -28.98 40.51 -7.36
C ALA A 199 -29.79 39.91 -6.20
N GLY A 200 -29.22 38.90 -5.55
CA GLY A 200 -29.81 38.24 -4.39
C GLY A 200 -30.86 37.19 -4.75
N GLY A 201 -30.80 36.67 -5.98
CA GLY A 201 -31.73 35.64 -6.42
C GLY A 201 -31.65 35.30 -7.89
N ARG A 202 -32.41 34.27 -8.24
CA ARG A 202 -32.57 33.81 -9.62
C ARG A 202 -33.99 34.09 -10.08
N ASP A 203 -34.14 35.06 -10.96
CA ASP A 203 -35.41 35.38 -11.57
C ASP A 203 -35.74 34.36 -12.68
N TYR A 204 -36.67 33.43 -12.40
CA TYR A 204 -37.04 32.40 -13.37
C TYR A 204 -37.94 32.93 -14.49
N ASN A 205 -38.71 34.00 -14.21
CA ASN A 205 -39.71 34.52 -15.11
C ASN A 205 -39.26 35.81 -15.83
N ASN A 206 -38.10 36.35 -15.44
CA ASN A 206 -37.44 37.53 -15.97
C ASN A 206 -38.33 38.78 -15.89
N ASP A 207 -39.06 38.95 -14.78
CA ASP A 207 -39.91 40.10 -14.48
C ASP A 207 -39.23 41.18 -13.59
N GLY A 208 -38.04 40.89 -13.08
CA GLY A 208 -37.23 41.76 -12.23
C GLY A 208 -37.61 41.75 -10.74
N ILE A 209 -38.49 40.83 -10.30
CA ILE A 209 -39.00 40.76 -8.93
C ILE A 209 -38.78 39.36 -8.36
N LEU A 210 -37.91 39.26 -7.34
CA LEU A 210 -37.65 38.00 -6.66
C LEU A 210 -38.81 37.59 -5.74
N ASN A 211 -39.38 36.42 -6.01
CA ASN A 211 -40.29 35.74 -5.09
C ASN A 211 -39.54 35.01 -3.97
N ALA A 212 -40.25 34.58 -2.93
CA ALA A 212 -39.64 33.85 -1.81
C ALA A 212 -38.89 32.56 -2.21
N ASN A 213 -39.23 31.97 -3.36
CA ASN A 213 -38.59 30.77 -3.91
C ASN A 213 -37.45 31.08 -4.89
N GLU A 214 -37.17 32.35 -5.13
CA GLU A 214 -36.15 32.85 -6.07
C GLU A 214 -34.99 33.51 -5.33
N VAL A 215 -35.09 33.68 -4.01
CA VAL A 215 -34.02 34.26 -3.18
C VAL A 215 -32.86 33.28 -3.10
N HIS A 216 -31.68 33.74 -3.52
CA HIS A 216 -30.44 33.00 -3.52
C HIS A 216 -29.27 33.97 -3.29
N ASN A 217 -28.21 33.53 -2.62
CA ASN A 217 -27.02 34.37 -2.44
C ASN A 217 -25.92 33.83 -3.34
N GLU A 218 -25.59 34.57 -4.39
CA GLU A 218 -24.64 34.16 -5.41
C GLU A 218 -23.22 34.04 -4.84
N ASN A 219 -22.94 34.71 -3.72
CA ASN A 219 -21.64 34.67 -3.06
C ASN A 219 -21.54 33.61 -1.94
N ASP A 220 -22.61 32.85 -1.67
CA ASP A 220 -22.56 31.77 -0.68
C ASP A 220 -21.93 30.51 -1.29
N THR A 221 -20.74 30.17 -0.79
CA THR A 221 -20.00 29.03 -1.30
C THR A 221 -20.61 27.66 -1.00
N ASN A 222 -21.61 27.59 -0.11
CA ASN A 222 -22.27 26.35 0.31
C ASN A 222 -23.64 26.12 -0.37
N ASN A 223 -24.10 27.06 -1.19
CA ASN A 223 -25.42 27.02 -1.81
C ASN A 223 -25.30 26.97 -3.34
N ASP A 224 -24.86 25.82 -3.88
CA ASP A 224 -24.65 25.66 -5.32
C ASP A 224 -25.94 25.30 -6.07
N GLU A 225 -26.25 26.06 -7.13
CA GLU A 225 -27.35 25.77 -8.05
C GLU A 225 -26.88 25.28 -9.41
N PHE A 226 -27.56 24.26 -9.94
CA PHE A 226 -27.25 23.68 -11.25
C PHE A 226 -28.40 23.89 -12.22
N TYR A 227 -28.07 24.18 -13.48
CA TYR A 227 -29.02 24.14 -14.59
C TYR A 227 -28.58 23.10 -15.63
N THR A 228 -29.56 22.54 -16.34
CA THR A 228 -29.29 21.64 -17.47
C THR A 228 -29.31 22.47 -18.74
N ASN A 229 -28.19 22.53 -19.45
CA ASN A 229 -28.10 23.27 -20.70
C ASN A 229 -28.82 22.54 -21.85
N SER A 230 -28.89 23.17 -23.02
CA SER A 230 -29.50 22.57 -24.22
C SER A 230 -28.82 21.28 -24.70
N ARG A 231 -27.58 21.01 -24.25
CA ARG A 231 -26.82 19.80 -24.52
C ARG A 231 -27.03 18.70 -23.47
N LYS A 232 -27.91 18.91 -22.49
CA LYS A 232 -28.18 18.00 -21.36
C LYS A 232 -27.01 17.83 -20.39
N GLU A 233 -26.10 18.79 -20.35
CA GLU A 233 -25.03 18.84 -19.37
C GLU A 233 -25.50 19.66 -18.16
N GLN A 234 -25.14 19.21 -16.95
CA GLN A 234 -25.33 20.01 -15.74
C GLN A 234 -24.17 20.99 -15.59
N SER A 235 -24.49 22.27 -15.43
CA SER A 235 -23.54 23.33 -15.17
C SER A 235 -23.97 24.13 -13.95
N LEU A 236 -22.99 24.59 -13.18
CA LEU A 236 -23.21 25.54 -12.10
C LEU A 236 -23.64 26.91 -12.67
N THR A 237 -24.54 27.61 -11.98
CA THR A 237 -25.00 28.98 -12.29
C THR A 237 -25.24 29.76 -11.00
N GLU A 238 -25.46 31.07 -11.11
CA GLU A 238 -25.74 31.96 -9.97
C GLU A 238 -24.66 31.88 -8.90
N ARG A 239 -23.40 31.88 -9.35
CA ARG A 239 -22.22 31.76 -8.49
C ARG A 239 -21.28 32.93 -8.76
N GLY A 240 -21.22 33.85 -7.81
CA GLY A 240 -20.22 34.90 -7.73
C GLY A 240 -18.83 34.29 -7.56
N VAL A 241 -17.85 34.88 -8.25
CA VAL A 241 -16.43 34.50 -8.15
C VAL A 241 -15.65 35.73 -7.75
N ASP A 242 -14.68 35.54 -6.86
CA ASP A 242 -13.72 36.58 -6.53
C ASP A 242 -12.90 36.95 -7.78
N LEU A 243 -12.97 38.21 -8.19
CA LEU A 243 -12.23 38.71 -9.35
C LEU A 243 -10.71 38.62 -9.17
N GLY A 244 -10.21 38.55 -7.92
CA GLY A 244 -8.79 38.32 -7.62
C GLY A 244 -8.25 36.98 -8.10
N VAL A 245 -9.12 35.98 -8.32
CA VAL A 245 -8.76 34.63 -8.80
C VAL A 245 -9.24 34.35 -10.23
N THR A 246 -9.54 35.39 -11.00
CA THR A 246 -9.96 35.25 -12.40
C THR A 246 -8.80 35.30 -13.37
N PHE A 247 -8.99 34.69 -14.53
CA PHE A 247 -7.98 34.54 -15.58
C PHE A 247 -8.53 35.07 -16.91
N ASP A 248 -7.63 35.53 -17.77
CA ASP A 248 -7.95 35.85 -19.16
C ASP A 248 -8.14 34.58 -20.02
N GLU A 249 -8.54 34.75 -21.28
CA GLU A 249 -8.74 33.62 -22.23
C GLU A 249 -7.45 32.81 -22.49
N LEU A 250 -6.28 33.41 -22.29
CA LEU A 250 -4.99 32.75 -22.43
C LEU A 250 -4.56 32.00 -21.16
N GLY A 251 -5.34 32.12 -20.08
CA GLY A 251 -5.08 31.48 -18.79
C GLY A 251 -4.09 32.22 -17.91
N ASN A 252 -3.89 33.53 -18.10
CA ASN A 252 -3.10 34.38 -17.20
C ASN A 252 -4.01 35.02 -16.16
N GLY A 253 -3.60 35.01 -14.90
CA GLY A 253 -4.37 35.62 -13.82
C GLY A 253 -4.44 37.13 -13.99
N LEU A 254 -5.63 37.72 -13.85
CA LEU A 254 -5.84 39.17 -13.90
C LEU A 254 -5.10 39.89 -12.75
N ALA A 255 -4.80 39.18 -11.67
CA ALA A 255 -3.98 39.62 -10.55
C ALA A 255 -4.45 40.94 -9.89
N LEU A 256 -5.76 41.14 -9.82
CA LEU A 256 -6.38 42.32 -9.21
C LEU A 256 -5.97 42.44 -7.73
N ARG A 257 -5.61 43.66 -7.31
CA ARG A 257 -5.22 43.99 -5.94
C ARG A 257 -6.21 44.95 -5.29
N ASP A 258 -6.24 44.94 -3.97
CA ASP A 258 -7.05 45.87 -3.17
C ASP A 258 -6.79 47.34 -3.58
N GLY A 259 -7.87 48.07 -3.84
CA GLY A 259 -7.84 49.47 -4.27
C GLY A 259 -7.69 49.68 -5.77
N GLN A 260 -7.47 48.63 -6.57
CA GLN A 260 -7.56 48.72 -8.03
C GLN A 260 -9.02 48.65 -8.50
N GLY A 261 -9.29 49.27 -9.65
CA GLY A 261 -10.62 49.29 -10.24
C GLY A 261 -10.61 49.86 -11.65
N ILE A 262 -11.80 50.00 -12.21
CA ILE A 262 -12.02 50.51 -13.57
C ILE A 262 -12.93 51.74 -13.54
N TRP A 263 -12.77 52.62 -14.52
CA TRP A 263 -13.72 53.70 -14.77
C TRP A 263 -14.73 53.25 -15.81
N VAL A 264 -16.01 53.39 -15.48
CA VAL A 264 -17.12 53.10 -16.40
C VAL A 264 -17.92 54.38 -16.58
N SER A 265 -17.98 54.89 -17.81
CA SER A 265 -18.81 56.03 -18.18
C SER A 265 -20.02 55.54 -18.96
N TYR A 266 -21.21 55.64 -18.36
CA TYR A 266 -22.46 55.22 -18.99
C TYR A 266 -22.95 56.21 -20.05
N ALA A 267 -22.58 57.48 -19.91
CA ALA A 267 -22.92 58.55 -20.84
C ALA A 267 -21.93 59.72 -20.71
N ASN A 268 -21.83 60.52 -21.77
CA ASN A 268 -21.04 61.75 -21.75
C ASN A 268 -21.58 62.73 -20.70
N ALA A 269 -20.69 63.28 -19.88
CA ALA A 269 -21.02 64.39 -19.00
C ALA A 269 -21.36 65.63 -19.84
N LYS A 270 -22.51 66.25 -19.56
CA LYS A 270 -22.97 67.47 -20.23
C LYS A 270 -23.05 68.60 -19.20
N THR A 271 -22.63 69.80 -19.61
CA THR A 271 -22.78 71.01 -18.80
C THR A 271 -23.72 71.99 -19.49
N GLU A 272 -24.45 72.79 -18.71
CA GLU A 272 -25.25 73.88 -19.23
C GLU A 272 -24.44 75.18 -19.25
N LYS A 273 -24.67 76.01 -20.26
CA LYS A 273 -23.99 77.29 -20.39
C LYS A 273 -24.52 78.28 -19.34
N PHE A 274 -23.66 78.68 -18.41
CA PHE A 274 -23.92 79.82 -17.53
C PHE A 274 -23.52 81.13 -18.23
N THR A 275 -24.47 82.06 -18.37
CA THR A 275 -24.22 83.37 -18.98
C THR A 275 -24.08 84.42 -17.88
N VAL A 276 -22.97 85.17 -17.87
CA VAL A 276 -22.71 86.25 -16.90
C VAL A 276 -22.94 87.61 -17.58
N GLY A 277 -23.87 88.41 -17.05
CA GLY A 277 -24.25 89.74 -17.60
C GLY A 277 -25.77 89.96 -17.60
N SER A 278 -26.23 91.13 -18.05
CA SER A 278 -27.67 91.43 -18.15
C SER A 278 -28.30 90.79 -19.39
N GLY A 279 -29.59 90.44 -19.33
CA GLY A 279 -30.34 89.85 -20.45
C GLY A 279 -30.61 90.79 -21.64
N LEU A 280 -30.07 92.02 -21.60
CA LEU A 280 -30.12 92.97 -22.72
C LEU A 280 -28.93 92.67 -23.65
N PRO A 281 -29.15 92.53 -24.98
CA PRO A 281 -28.10 92.15 -25.95
C PRO A 281 -26.83 93.02 -25.92
N GLN A 282 -26.96 94.25 -25.39
CA GLN A 282 -25.94 95.30 -25.38
C GLN A 282 -25.01 95.20 -24.16
N SER A 283 -25.29 94.31 -23.20
CA SER A 283 -24.58 94.23 -21.91
C SER A 283 -24.19 92.80 -21.51
N ILE A 284 -24.37 91.83 -22.41
CA ILE A 284 -23.91 90.44 -22.22
C ILE A 284 -22.37 90.45 -22.24
N GLY A 285 -21.72 89.98 -21.17
CA GLY A 285 -20.25 89.94 -21.05
C GLY A 285 -19.59 91.20 -20.48
N GLN A 286 -20.34 92.22 -20.07
CA GLN A 286 -19.81 93.38 -19.35
C GLN A 286 -20.00 93.20 -17.84
N ILE A 287 -18.88 93.18 -17.10
CA ILE A 287 -18.85 93.04 -15.63
C ILE A 287 -18.22 94.32 -15.07
N ASN A 288 -19.03 95.19 -14.47
CA ASN A 288 -18.57 96.46 -13.89
C ASN A 288 -19.20 96.67 -12.49
N PRO A 289 -18.40 96.78 -11.41
CA PRO A 289 -16.93 96.72 -11.39
C PRO A 289 -16.39 95.32 -11.74
N ALA A 290 -15.14 95.27 -12.17
CA ALA A 290 -14.42 94.04 -12.51
C ALA A 290 -14.62 92.93 -11.45
N ALA A 291 -14.98 91.72 -11.89
CA ALA A 291 -15.08 90.56 -11.02
C ALA A 291 -14.03 89.51 -11.36
N THR A 292 -13.53 88.82 -10.34
CA THR A 292 -12.62 87.69 -10.49
C THR A 292 -13.43 86.44 -10.81
N LEU A 293 -13.19 85.82 -11.97
CA LEU A 293 -13.60 84.45 -12.20
C LEU A 293 -12.70 83.58 -11.32
N ASP A 294 -13.28 82.89 -10.34
CA ASP A 294 -12.59 81.93 -9.48
C ASP A 294 -13.44 80.66 -9.44
N ILE A 295 -13.19 79.76 -10.40
CA ILE A 295 -13.91 78.49 -10.50
C ILE A 295 -12.93 77.34 -10.36
N THR A 296 -13.37 76.24 -9.78
CA THR A 296 -12.58 75.01 -9.72
C THR A 296 -13.32 73.92 -10.47
N ILE A 297 -12.74 73.41 -11.56
CA ILE A 297 -13.31 72.33 -12.37
C ILE A 297 -12.40 71.12 -12.24
N ASN A 298 -12.95 69.99 -11.80
CA ASN A 298 -12.22 68.73 -11.60
C ASN A 298 -10.91 68.93 -10.80
N GLY A 299 -10.96 69.74 -9.74
CA GLY A 299 -9.81 70.03 -8.87
C GLY A 299 -8.81 71.06 -9.44
N THR A 300 -8.98 71.52 -10.68
CA THR A 300 -8.16 72.59 -11.27
C THR A 300 -8.80 73.94 -11.03
N ASN A 301 -8.09 74.82 -10.31
CA ASN A 301 -8.55 76.18 -10.07
C ASN A 301 -8.22 77.08 -11.28
N ILE A 302 -9.23 77.77 -11.77
CA ILE A 302 -9.19 78.70 -12.90
C ILE A 302 -9.52 80.08 -12.34
N LYS A 303 -8.48 80.89 -12.10
CA LYS A 303 -8.57 82.28 -11.67
C LYS A 303 -8.21 83.23 -12.81
N SER A 304 -9.12 84.14 -13.13
CA SER A 304 -8.88 85.20 -14.11
C SER A 304 -9.62 86.48 -13.74
N GLN A 305 -9.05 87.66 -14.04
CA GLN A 305 -9.75 88.94 -13.87
C GLN A 305 -10.60 89.23 -15.11
N ALA A 306 -11.92 89.29 -14.95
CA ALA A 306 -12.84 89.56 -16.06
C ALA A 306 -13.21 91.06 -16.11
N ASN A 307 -12.47 91.84 -16.91
CA ASN A 307 -12.82 93.24 -17.24
C ASN A 307 -13.62 93.35 -18.55
N THR A 308 -13.29 92.49 -19.52
CA THR A 308 -14.05 92.25 -20.76
C THR A 308 -13.62 90.87 -21.26
N ILE A 309 -14.54 89.91 -21.33
CA ILE A 309 -14.24 88.61 -21.95
C ILE A 309 -14.48 88.80 -23.46
N THR A 310 -13.45 89.25 -24.18
CA THR A 310 -13.45 89.13 -25.65
C THR A 310 -13.12 87.68 -26.02
N SER A 311 -13.91 87.15 -26.95
CA SER A 311 -13.90 85.79 -27.52
C SER A 311 -12.53 85.15 -27.66
#